data_AF-A0A0C2ZYS5-F1
#
_entry.id   AF-A0A0C2ZYS5-F1
#
_cell.length_a   1.000
_cell.length_b   1.000
_cell.length_c   1.000
_cell.angle_alpha   90.00
_cell.angle_beta   90.00
_cell.angle_gamma   90.00
#
_symmetry.space_group_name_H-M   'P 1'
#
loop_
_entity.id
_entity.type
_entity.pdbx_description
1 polymer ?
#
loop_
_entity_poly.entity_id
_entity_poly.type
_entity_poly.pdbx_seq_one_letter_code
_entity_poly.pdbx_strand_id
1 'polypeptide(L)'
;MFKKILLASWLLVGSLHGGTITIAVAANMSYVMDELKMEFNRLNPDTKIEVTLGSSGKLAAQIKNGAPYGLFMAADMKYPQTLYTDGIATTKPLVYAQGALAMFSSKTIDFSKGLELLKSPTISKIAIANPQTAPYGVAAMEAMKNANLLNDVQKKLVFAESIAQAVSYTLKATDMGVIAKSSLYSPHMSAYKENIHWVSVDPKLYTPIDQGVVMLKNGENNSEVVAFYNFILSPKAKAIMKKFGYTLP
;
A
#
# COMPACT_ATOMS: atom_id res chain seq x y z
N MET A 1 -73.28 -4.79 3.78
CA MET A 1 -72.24 -5.82 3.53
C MET A 1 -71.01 -5.15 2.94
N PHE A 2 -69.87 -5.32 3.61
CA PHE A 2 -68.48 -5.08 3.20
C PHE A 2 -67.99 -3.64 2.89
N LYS A 3 -67.43 -3.00 3.93
CA LYS A 3 -66.39 -1.95 3.82
C LYS A 3 -65.12 -2.56 3.21
N LYS A 4 -64.62 -2.01 2.09
CA LYS A 4 -63.26 -2.29 1.60
C LYS A 4 -62.33 -1.16 2.05
N ILE A 5 -61.49 -1.48 3.02
CA ILE A 5 -60.37 -0.62 3.44
C ILE A 5 -59.19 -0.98 2.53
N LEU A 6 -58.79 -0.05 1.65
CA LEU A 6 -57.56 -0.15 0.88
C LEU A 6 -56.40 0.34 1.75
N LEU A 7 -55.57 -0.59 2.23
CA LEU A 7 -54.29 -0.28 2.84
C LEU A 7 -53.30 0.01 1.71
N ALA A 8 -52.95 1.29 1.51
CA ALA A 8 -51.85 1.69 0.65
C ALA A 8 -50.54 1.63 1.46
N SER A 9 -49.79 0.53 1.30
CA SER A 9 -48.44 0.41 1.83
C SER A 9 -47.47 1.24 1.00
N TRP A 10 -47.08 2.41 1.52
CA TRP A 10 -45.96 3.19 0.99
C TRP A 10 -44.65 2.48 1.34
N LEU A 11 -44.05 1.82 0.34
CA LEU A 11 -42.65 1.42 0.37
C LEU A 11 -41.81 2.69 0.25
N LEU A 12 -41.29 3.17 1.38
CA LEU A 12 -40.20 4.13 1.44
C LEU A 12 -38.96 3.47 0.84
N VAL A 13 -38.78 3.61 -0.47
CA VAL A 13 -37.50 3.36 -1.12
C VAL A 13 -36.60 4.53 -0.73
N GLY A 14 -35.90 4.38 0.40
CA GLY A 14 -34.84 5.30 0.75
C GLY A 14 -33.75 5.19 -0.31
N SER A 15 -33.64 6.19 -1.18
CA SER A 15 -32.45 6.37 -2.01
C SER A 15 -31.28 6.69 -1.08
N LEU A 16 -30.56 5.66 -0.65
CA LEU A 16 -29.21 5.77 -0.11
C LEU A 16 -28.37 6.42 -1.22
N HIS A 17 -28.24 7.73 -1.18
CA HIS A 17 -27.28 8.42 -2.03
C HIS A 17 -25.91 7.96 -1.56
N GLY A 18 -25.25 7.14 -2.36
CA GLY A 18 -23.89 6.70 -2.09
C GLY A 18 -22.95 7.90 -1.97
N GLY A 19 -22.24 7.95 -0.85
CA GLY A 19 -21.26 8.98 -0.57
C GLY A 19 -19.99 8.78 -1.38
N THR A 20 -19.16 9.82 -1.40
CA THR A 20 -17.77 9.72 -1.85
C THR A 20 -16.88 9.67 -0.61
N ILE A 21 -16.05 8.64 -0.53
CA ILE A 21 -15.00 8.54 0.49
C ILE A 21 -13.64 8.82 -0.15
N THR A 22 -12.85 9.69 0.49
CA THR A 22 -11.50 10.04 0.07
C THR A 22 -10.49 9.35 0.98
N ILE A 23 -9.61 8.53 0.40
CA ILE A 23 -8.64 7.73 1.15
C ILE A 23 -7.22 8.02 0.69
N ALA A 24 -6.35 8.37 1.66
CA ALA A 24 -4.92 8.50 1.43
C ALA A 24 -4.25 7.14 1.63
N VAL A 25 -3.56 6.64 0.59
CA VAL A 25 -3.07 5.27 0.55
C VAL A 25 -1.60 5.22 0.12
N ALA A 26 -0.78 4.52 0.90
CA ALA A 26 0.61 4.28 0.53
C ALA A 26 0.70 3.55 -0.83
N ALA A 27 1.60 4.02 -1.69
CA ALA A 27 1.64 3.65 -3.10
C ALA A 27 1.86 2.14 -3.37
N ASN A 28 2.37 1.37 -2.41
CA ASN A 28 2.50 -0.07 -2.55
C ASN A 28 1.13 -0.78 -2.65
N MET A 29 0.08 -0.22 -2.06
CA MET A 29 -1.27 -0.80 -2.08
C MET A 29 -1.99 -0.59 -3.42
N SER A 30 -1.42 0.20 -4.34
CA SER A 30 -2.03 0.47 -5.66
C SER A 30 -2.39 -0.82 -6.42
N TYR A 31 -1.55 -1.85 -6.33
CA TYR A 31 -1.73 -3.10 -7.08
C TYR A 31 -2.91 -3.96 -6.60
N VAL A 32 -3.36 -3.76 -5.36
CA VAL A 32 -4.44 -4.55 -4.74
C VAL A 32 -5.72 -3.72 -4.54
N MET A 33 -5.62 -2.39 -4.65
CA MET A 33 -6.71 -1.48 -4.33
C MET A 33 -7.94 -1.71 -5.22
N ASP A 34 -7.76 -2.07 -6.48
CA ASP A 34 -8.89 -2.33 -7.38
C ASP A 34 -9.70 -3.58 -6.96
N GLU A 35 -9.03 -4.66 -6.54
CA GLU A 35 -9.73 -5.86 -6.04
C GLU A 35 -10.41 -5.58 -4.68
N LEU A 36 -9.79 -4.77 -3.82
CA LEU A 36 -10.40 -4.34 -2.56
C LEU A 36 -11.63 -3.47 -2.79
N LYS A 37 -11.56 -2.49 -3.69
CA LYS A 37 -12.69 -1.63 -4.07
C LYS A 37 -13.82 -2.45 -4.67
N MET A 38 -13.50 -3.35 -5.59
CA MET A 38 -14.50 -4.21 -6.23
C MET A 38 -15.23 -5.06 -5.19
N GLU A 39 -14.50 -5.68 -4.26
CA GLU A 39 -15.09 -6.51 -3.23
C GLU A 39 -15.94 -5.69 -2.25
N PHE A 40 -15.47 -4.54 -1.79
CA PHE A 40 -16.24 -3.64 -0.92
C PHE A 40 -17.54 -3.19 -1.56
N ASN A 41 -17.49 -2.80 -2.84
CA ASN A 41 -18.65 -2.31 -3.59
C ASN A 41 -19.70 -3.39 -3.86
N ARG A 42 -19.40 -4.69 -3.67
CA ARG A 42 -20.44 -5.74 -3.74
C ARG A 42 -21.52 -5.56 -2.68
N LEU A 43 -21.15 -5.03 -1.51
CA LEU A 43 -22.06 -4.76 -0.40
C LEU A 43 -22.42 -3.28 -0.28
N ASN A 44 -21.66 -2.40 -0.95
CA ASN A 44 -21.83 -0.94 -0.92
C ASN A 44 -21.81 -0.40 -2.36
N PRO A 45 -22.81 -0.74 -3.20
CA PRO A 45 -22.75 -0.48 -4.65
C PRO A 45 -22.72 1.01 -5.00
N ASP A 46 -23.29 1.86 -4.15
CA ASP A 46 -23.38 3.30 -4.39
C ASP A 46 -22.15 4.08 -3.89
N THR A 47 -21.30 3.48 -3.06
CA THR A 47 -20.13 4.17 -2.50
C THR A 47 -19.04 4.40 -3.54
N LYS A 48 -18.65 5.65 -3.71
CA LYS A 48 -17.51 6.03 -4.56
C LYS A 48 -16.24 6.14 -3.73
N ILE A 49 -15.23 5.31 -4.05
CA ILE A 49 -13.93 5.31 -3.36
C ILE A 49 -12.89 6.05 -4.21
N GLU A 50 -12.50 7.24 -3.75
CA GLU A 50 -11.44 8.06 -4.34
C GLU A 50 -10.14 7.86 -3.57
N VAL A 51 -9.11 7.36 -4.26
CA VAL A 51 -7.82 7.02 -3.67
C VAL A 51 -6.77 8.04 -4.11
N THR A 52 -6.08 8.65 -3.15
CA THR A 52 -4.82 9.35 -3.42
C THR A 52 -3.64 8.46 -3.04
N LEU A 53 -2.78 8.20 -4.01
CA LEU A 53 -1.57 7.40 -3.82
C LEU A 53 -0.34 8.28 -3.56
N GLY A 54 0.53 7.86 -2.65
CA GLY A 54 1.78 8.57 -2.35
C GLY A 54 2.69 7.79 -1.41
N SER A 55 3.84 8.36 -1.05
CA SER A 55 4.61 7.82 0.09
C SER A 55 3.88 8.13 1.41
N SER A 56 4.00 7.24 2.40
CA SER A 56 3.34 7.42 3.71
C SER A 56 3.66 8.78 4.31
N GLY A 57 4.92 9.22 4.25
CA GLY A 57 5.34 10.51 4.79
C GLY A 57 4.77 11.71 4.05
N LYS A 58 4.68 11.66 2.72
CA LYS A 58 4.08 12.75 1.93
C LYS A 58 2.58 12.87 2.22
N LEU A 59 1.88 11.74 2.27
CA LEU A 59 0.45 11.71 2.59
C LEU A 59 0.19 12.15 4.04
N ALA A 60 0.99 11.69 4.99
CA ALA A 60 0.90 12.15 6.37
C ALA A 60 1.13 13.66 6.51
N ALA A 61 2.09 14.22 5.78
CA ALA A 61 2.30 15.67 5.75
C ALA A 61 1.09 16.41 5.15
N GLN A 62 0.48 15.90 4.07
CA GLN A 62 -0.76 16.46 3.52
C GLN A 62 -1.90 16.42 4.55
N ILE A 63 -2.08 15.30 5.25
CA ILE A 63 -3.09 15.15 6.31
C ILE A 63 -2.87 16.16 7.44
N LYS A 64 -1.62 16.32 7.91
CA LYS A 64 -1.26 17.33 8.92
C LYS A 64 -1.55 18.76 8.46
N ASN A 65 -1.42 19.02 7.17
CA ASN A 65 -1.72 20.30 6.54
C ASN A 65 -3.20 20.47 6.15
N GLY A 66 -4.09 19.59 6.62
CA GLY A 66 -5.54 19.74 6.47
C GLY A 66 -6.13 19.14 5.19
N ALA A 67 -5.42 18.27 4.47
CA ALA A 67 -5.99 17.56 3.33
C ALA A 67 -7.22 16.74 3.78
N PRO A 68 -8.36 16.83 3.06
CA PRO A 68 -9.66 16.35 3.56
C PRO A 68 -9.88 14.85 3.32
N TYR A 69 -8.95 14.01 3.77
CA TYR A 69 -9.07 12.55 3.70
C TYR A 69 -9.88 12.01 4.88
N GLY A 70 -10.73 11.01 4.62
CA GLY A 70 -11.47 10.29 5.66
C GLY A 70 -10.67 9.14 6.28
N LEU A 71 -9.78 8.51 5.51
CA LEU A 71 -8.99 7.35 5.92
C LEU A 71 -7.53 7.53 5.50
N PHE A 72 -6.62 7.03 6.33
CA PHE A 72 -5.21 6.89 5.99
C PHE A 72 -4.74 5.45 6.13
N MET A 73 -4.23 4.89 5.03
CA MET A 73 -3.60 3.58 4.96
C MET A 73 -2.11 3.74 4.65
N ALA A 74 -1.27 3.65 5.67
CA ALA A 74 0.18 3.82 5.53
C ALA A 74 0.88 2.49 5.25
N ALA A 75 2.13 2.57 4.80
CA ALA A 75 3.08 1.45 4.70
C ALA A 75 3.99 1.31 5.94
N ASP A 76 3.66 1.99 7.03
CA ASP A 76 4.28 1.83 8.35
C ASP A 76 3.24 2.05 9.47
N MET A 77 3.65 1.81 10.71
CA MET A 77 2.89 2.22 11.90
C MET A 77 3.26 3.61 12.42
N LYS A 78 4.43 4.12 12.04
CA LYS A 78 4.98 5.40 12.53
C LYS A 78 4.07 6.58 12.22
N TYR A 79 3.70 6.79 10.95
CA TYR A 79 2.87 7.95 10.57
C TYR A 79 1.44 7.86 11.12
N PRO A 80 0.73 6.72 11.04
CA PRO A 80 -0.56 6.58 11.71
C PRO A 80 -0.49 6.86 13.21
N GLN A 81 0.56 6.37 13.90
CA GLN A 81 0.76 6.62 15.33
C GLN A 81 0.99 8.10 15.62
N THR A 82 1.81 8.79 14.81
CA THR A 82 1.99 10.24 14.93
C THR A 82 0.66 10.98 14.74
N LEU A 83 -0.13 10.66 13.72
CA LEU A 83 -1.41 11.31 13.48
C LEU A 83 -2.42 11.07 14.61
N TYR A 84 -2.39 9.88 15.23
CA TYR A 84 -3.22 9.58 16.40
C TYR A 84 -2.79 10.35 17.64
N THR A 85 -1.48 10.39 17.93
CA THR A 85 -0.93 11.17 19.05
C THR A 85 -1.19 12.68 18.89
N ASP A 86 -1.14 13.19 17.66
CA ASP A 86 -1.47 14.58 17.33
C ASP A 86 -2.99 14.86 17.36
N GLY A 87 -3.82 13.83 17.64
CA GLY A 87 -5.28 13.95 17.68
C GLY A 87 -5.92 14.23 16.31
N ILE A 88 -5.25 13.93 15.20
CA ILE A 88 -5.77 14.08 13.83
C ILE A 88 -6.50 12.80 13.39
N ALA A 89 -5.95 11.65 13.78
CA ALA A 89 -6.63 10.36 13.65
C ALA A 89 -7.51 10.08 14.87
N THR A 90 -8.69 9.49 14.64
CA THR A 90 -9.73 9.28 15.64
C THR A 90 -9.75 7.85 16.18
N THR A 91 -9.16 6.91 15.43
CA THR A 91 -8.95 5.53 15.85
C THR A 91 -7.50 5.27 16.21
N LYS A 92 -7.27 4.41 17.21
CA LYS A 92 -5.93 3.84 17.44
C LYS A 92 -5.45 3.12 16.15
N PRO A 93 -4.18 3.30 15.74
CA PRO A 93 -3.64 2.58 14.59
C PRO A 93 -3.73 1.07 14.76
N LEU A 94 -4.21 0.40 13.72
CA LEU A 94 -4.22 -1.06 13.62
C LEU A 94 -3.41 -1.53 12.41
N VAL A 95 -2.68 -2.63 12.58
CA VAL A 95 -1.96 -3.26 11.48
C VAL A 95 -2.96 -3.99 10.59
N TYR A 96 -3.02 -3.64 9.30
CA TYR A 96 -3.91 -4.30 8.34
C TYR A 96 -3.19 -5.32 7.44
N ALA A 97 -1.88 -5.13 7.24
CA ALA A 97 -1.04 -6.01 6.43
C ALA A 97 0.44 -5.83 6.78
N GLN A 98 1.27 -6.76 6.32
CA GLN A 98 2.72 -6.67 6.36
C GLN A 98 3.28 -6.76 4.94
N GLY A 99 4.13 -5.79 4.59
CA GLY A 99 4.82 -5.71 3.31
C GLY A 99 6.04 -6.60 3.22
N ALA A 100 6.53 -6.82 2.00
CA ALA A 100 7.77 -7.54 1.72
C ALA A 100 8.56 -6.87 0.58
N LEU A 101 9.89 -6.99 0.64
CA LEU A 101 10.80 -6.52 -0.40
C LEU A 101 11.14 -7.61 -1.41
N ALA A 102 11.38 -7.19 -2.66
CA ALA A 102 11.99 -8.01 -3.70
C ALA A 102 13.08 -7.22 -4.42
N MET A 103 14.14 -7.90 -4.83
CA MET A 103 15.02 -7.39 -5.88
C MET A 103 14.38 -7.68 -7.23
N PHE A 104 14.41 -6.72 -8.15
CA PHE A 104 13.80 -6.85 -9.46
C PHE A 104 14.66 -6.20 -10.55
N SER A 105 14.73 -6.84 -11.71
CA SER A 105 15.22 -6.27 -12.96
C SER A 105 14.26 -6.60 -14.10
N SER A 106 14.10 -5.66 -15.03
CA SER A 106 13.35 -5.89 -16.27
C SER A 106 14.10 -6.79 -17.26
N LYS A 107 15.39 -7.02 -17.03
CA LYS A 107 16.25 -7.92 -17.81
C LYS A 107 16.37 -9.27 -17.10
N THR A 108 16.67 -10.32 -17.87
CA THR A 108 17.06 -11.60 -17.28
C THR A 108 18.42 -11.48 -16.61
N ILE A 109 18.48 -11.85 -15.33
CA ILE A 109 19.70 -11.81 -14.52
C ILE A 109 19.78 -13.08 -13.66
N ASP A 110 20.99 -13.57 -13.42
CA ASP A 110 21.23 -14.60 -12.41
C ASP A 110 21.19 -14.00 -10.99
N PHE A 111 20.16 -14.38 -10.23
CA PHE A 111 19.96 -13.94 -8.85
C PHE A 111 20.60 -14.86 -7.80
N SER A 112 21.42 -15.84 -8.20
CA SER A 112 22.11 -16.80 -7.30
C SER A 112 22.88 -16.13 -6.15
N LYS A 113 23.39 -14.91 -6.37
CA LYS A 113 24.15 -14.13 -5.39
C LYS A 113 23.29 -13.33 -4.41
N GLY A 114 21.96 -13.32 -4.56
CA GLY A 114 21.09 -12.49 -3.74
C GLY A 114 21.53 -11.02 -3.76
N LEU A 115 21.48 -10.34 -2.61
CA LEU A 115 21.83 -8.91 -2.53
C LEU A 115 23.27 -8.58 -2.97
N GLU A 116 24.21 -9.53 -2.90
CA GLU A 116 25.59 -9.31 -3.38
C GLU A 116 25.64 -8.94 -4.87
N LEU A 117 24.62 -9.33 -5.64
CA LEU A 117 24.45 -8.93 -7.04
C LEU A 117 24.47 -7.40 -7.23
N LEU A 118 24.00 -6.64 -6.24
CA LEU A 118 23.97 -5.17 -6.29
C LEU A 118 25.38 -4.55 -6.43
N LYS A 119 26.42 -5.27 -6.00
CA LYS A 119 27.83 -4.83 -6.14
C LYS A 119 28.37 -5.04 -7.54
N SER A 120 27.75 -5.90 -8.34
CA SER A 120 28.22 -6.23 -9.69
C SER A 120 28.52 -4.97 -10.51
N PRO A 121 29.64 -4.93 -11.26
CA PRO A 121 29.96 -3.80 -12.13
C PRO A 121 28.92 -3.61 -13.25
N THR A 122 28.14 -4.65 -13.59
CA THR A 122 27.04 -4.55 -14.56
C THR A 122 25.80 -3.84 -14.01
N ILE A 123 25.71 -3.64 -12.69
CA ILE A 123 24.64 -2.91 -12.03
C ILE A 123 25.18 -1.54 -11.65
N SER A 124 24.75 -0.51 -12.39
CA SER A 124 25.19 0.88 -12.19
C SER A 124 24.13 1.73 -11.49
N LYS A 125 22.85 1.42 -11.68
CA LYS A 125 21.74 2.14 -11.06
C LYS A 125 20.78 1.19 -10.36
N ILE A 126 20.45 1.50 -9.12
CA ILE A 126 19.53 0.73 -8.27
C ILE A 126 18.41 1.64 -7.79
N ALA A 127 17.18 1.41 -8.25
CA ALA A 127 16.03 2.16 -7.79
C ALA A 127 15.57 1.70 -6.41
N ILE A 128 15.42 2.66 -5.48
CA ILE A 128 14.76 2.44 -4.19
C ILE A 128 13.82 3.62 -3.89
N ALA A 129 12.79 3.40 -3.07
CA ALA A 129 11.99 4.52 -2.58
C ALA A 129 12.82 5.39 -1.61
N ASN A 130 12.50 6.69 -1.51
CA ASN A 130 13.21 7.61 -0.65
C ASN A 130 12.98 7.25 0.83
N PRO A 131 14.01 6.84 1.59
CA PRO A 131 13.85 6.40 2.97
C PRO A 131 13.37 7.51 3.92
N GLN A 132 13.45 8.78 3.53
CA GLN A 132 12.96 9.89 4.35
C GLN A 132 11.42 9.94 4.41
N THR A 133 10.73 9.41 3.40
CA THR A 133 9.27 9.51 3.29
C THR A 133 8.57 8.18 3.01
N ALA A 134 9.29 7.16 2.55
CA ALA A 134 8.75 5.89 2.13
C ALA A 134 9.32 4.73 2.99
N PRO A 135 8.46 3.97 3.69
CA PRO A 135 8.89 2.86 4.55
C PRO A 135 9.66 1.76 3.82
N TYR A 136 9.26 1.45 2.59
CA TYR A 136 9.98 0.50 1.74
C TYR A 136 11.41 0.97 1.41
N GLY A 137 11.65 2.29 1.39
CA GLY A 137 12.99 2.87 1.26
C GLY A 137 13.83 2.63 2.51
N VAL A 138 13.24 2.80 3.69
CA VAL A 138 13.89 2.48 4.98
C VAL A 138 14.28 1.01 5.01
N ALA A 139 13.32 0.11 4.72
CA ALA A 139 13.55 -1.33 4.70
C ALA A 139 14.64 -1.73 3.67
N ALA A 140 14.67 -1.11 2.49
CA ALA A 140 15.72 -1.38 1.50
C ALA A 140 17.12 -0.96 2.01
N MET A 141 17.21 0.19 2.67
CA MET A 141 18.46 0.66 3.30
C MET A 141 18.90 -0.26 4.44
N GLU A 142 17.97 -0.70 5.29
CA GLU A 142 18.22 -1.70 6.35
C GLU A 142 18.73 -3.00 5.76
N ALA A 143 18.08 -3.51 4.70
CA ALA A 143 18.47 -4.74 4.06
C ALA A 143 19.90 -4.69 3.51
N MET A 144 20.26 -3.60 2.81
CA MET A 144 21.61 -3.39 2.30
C MET A 144 22.63 -3.19 3.43
N LYS A 145 22.25 -2.52 4.52
CA LYS A 145 23.12 -2.29 5.67
C LYS A 145 23.41 -3.60 6.42
N ASN A 146 22.38 -4.38 6.72
CA ASN A 146 22.49 -5.64 7.44
C ASN A 146 23.18 -6.74 6.61
N ALA A 147 23.14 -6.62 5.28
CA ALA A 147 23.95 -7.42 4.37
C ALA A 147 25.40 -6.91 4.21
N ASN A 148 25.80 -5.82 4.89
CA ASN A 148 27.11 -5.17 4.77
C ASN A 148 27.45 -4.64 3.36
N LEU A 149 26.42 -4.28 2.58
CA LEU A 149 26.56 -3.83 1.18
C LEU A 149 26.42 -2.33 1.01
N LEU A 150 25.82 -1.64 1.98
CA LEU A 150 25.36 -0.26 1.79
C LEU A 150 26.49 0.67 1.31
N ASN A 151 27.68 0.58 1.90
CA ASN A 151 28.83 1.40 1.53
C ASN A 151 29.28 1.17 0.07
N ASP A 152 29.18 -0.07 -0.42
CA ASP A 152 29.57 -0.43 -1.79
C ASP A 152 28.56 0.06 -2.84
N VAL A 153 27.27 0.13 -2.46
CA VAL A 153 26.18 0.40 -3.40
C VAL A 153 25.58 1.79 -3.28
N GLN A 154 25.91 2.56 -2.24
CA GLN A 154 25.31 3.87 -1.96
C GLN A 154 25.37 4.84 -3.16
N LYS A 155 26.49 4.85 -3.89
CA LYS A 155 26.68 5.71 -5.08
C LYS A 155 25.84 5.27 -6.29
N LYS A 156 25.30 4.04 -6.28
CA LYS A 156 24.44 3.49 -7.33
C LYS A 156 22.96 3.76 -7.09
N LEU A 157 22.58 4.24 -5.89
CA LEU A 157 21.19 4.39 -5.50
C LEU A 157 20.52 5.55 -6.23
N VAL A 158 19.34 5.26 -6.79
CA VAL A 158 18.44 6.24 -7.40
C VAL A 158 17.17 6.28 -6.57
N PHE A 159 16.95 7.41 -5.89
CA PHE A 159 15.81 7.58 -5.00
C PHE A 159 14.56 8.01 -5.78
N ALA A 160 13.50 7.22 -5.66
CA ALA A 160 12.16 7.54 -6.13
C ALA A 160 11.33 8.13 -4.97
N GLU A 161 10.36 9.00 -5.27
CA GLU A 161 9.48 9.61 -4.26
C GLU A 161 8.66 8.54 -3.50
N SER A 162 8.19 7.51 -4.20
CA SER A 162 7.39 6.42 -3.65
C SER A 162 7.85 5.08 -4.18
N ILE A 163 7.38 4.00 -3.54
CA ILE A 163 7.71 2.63 -3.95
C ILE A 163 7.10 2.25 -5.30
N ALA A 164 5.94 2.79 -5.68
CA ALA A 164 5.39 2.61 -7.04
C ALA A 164 6.26 3.32 -8.10
N GLN A 165 6.83 4.47 -7.75
CA GLN A 165 7.78 5.14 -8.63
C GLN A 165 9.12 4.39 -8.71
N ALA A 166 9.58 3.74 -7.63
CA ALA A 166 10.76 2.87 -7.67
C ALA A 166 10.56 1.68 -8.63
N VAL A 167 9.36 1.08 -8.66
CA VAL A 167 8.99 0.07 -9.68
C VAL A 167 9.07 0.67 -11.08
N SER A 168 8.50 1.85 -11.30
CA SER A 168 8.55 2.54 -12.59
C SER A 168 9.98 2.85 -13.05
N TYR A 169 10.86 3.26 -12.14
CA TYR A 169 12.28 3.49 -12.42
C TYR A 169 13.00 2.19 -12.78
N THR A 170 12.71 1.10 -12.07
CA THR A 170 13.30 -0.21 -12.36
C THR A 170 12.91 -0.73 -13.74
N LEU A 171 11.68 -0.46 -14.19
CA LEU A 171 11.23 -0.84 -15.52
C LEU A 171 11.89 -0.05 -16.64
N LYS A 172 12.25 1.22 -16.40
CA LYS A 172 12.55 2.18 -17.48
C LYS A 172 13.94 2.81 -17.45
N ALA A 173 14.59 2.88 -16.28
CA ALA A 173 15.71 3.80 -16.05
C ALA A 173 16.86 3.25 -15.21
N THR A 174 16.66 2.13 -14.50
CA THR A 174 17.69 1.51 -13.64
C THR A 174 17.91 0.04 -13.98
N ASP A 175 19.07 -0.50 -13.61
CA ASP A 175 19.43 -1.89 -13.90
C ASP A 175 18.75 -2.87 -12.94
N MET A 176 18.54 -2.42 -11.71
CA MET A 176 17.93 -3.16 -10.62
C MET A 176 17.03 -2.22 -9.82
N GLY A 177 16.11 -2.78 -9.05
CA GLY A 177 15.42 -2.08 -7.98
C GLY A 177 15.16 -2.98 -6.79
N VAL A 178 15.09 -2.37 -5.61
CA VAL A 178 14.53 -2.99 -4.41
C VAL A 178 13.12 -2.45 -4.23
N ILE A 179 12.13 -3.26 -4.57
CA ILE A 179 10.74 -2.85 -4.79
C ILE A 179 9.78 -3.56 -3.83
N ALA A 180 8.52 -3.12 -3.81
CA ALA A 180 7.45 -3.85 -3.12
C ALA A 180 7.17 -5.16 -3.85
N LYS A 181 7.27 -6.30 -3.14
CA LYS A 181 6.98 -7.62 -3.69
C LYS A 181 5.56 -7.70 -4.25
N SER A 182 4.61 -6.96 -3.65
CA SER A 182 3.21 -6.92 -4.11
C SER A 182 3.02 -6.44 -5.54
N SER A 183 3.92 -5.59 -6.04
CA SER A 183 3.89 -5.13 -7.43
C SER A 183 4.02 -6.28 -8.44
N LEU A 184 4.79 -7.32 -8.09
CA LEU A 184 5.10 -8.44 -8.97
C LEU A 184 3.89 -9.37 -9.19
N TYR A 185 2.85 -9.24 -8.36
CA TYR A 185 1.58 -9.96 -8.51
C TYR A 185 0.55 -9.19 -9.35
N SER A 186 0.86 -7.95 -9.76
CA SER A 186 -0.01 -7.19 -10.67
C SER A 186 -0.06 -7.86 -12.05
N PRO A 187 -1.22 -7.84 -12.74
CA PRO A 187 -1.32 -8.30 -14.12
C PRO A 187 -0.28 -7.67 -15.07
N HIS A 188 0.09 -6.41 -14.84
CA HIS A 188 1.10 -5.69 -15.63
C HIS A 188 2.52 -6.21 -15.45
N MET A 189 2.79 -6.96 -14.38
CA MET A 189 4.11 -7.55 -14.07
C MET A 189 4.16 -9.05 -14.38
N SER A 190 3.09 -9.63 -14.93
CA SER A 190 2.94 -11.08 -15.16
C SER A 190 4.01 -11.70 -16.07
N ALA A 191 4.67 -10.90 -16.93
CA ALA A 191 5.79 -11.32 -17.76
C ALA A 191 7.07 -11.60 -16.95
N TYR A 192 7.22 -11.00 -15.78
CA TYR A 192 8.42 -11.11 -14.95
C TYR A 192 8.31 -12.29 -13.98
N LYS A 193 9.24 -13.23 -14.11
CA LYS A 193 9.24 -14.50 -13.36
C LYS A 193 10.25 -14.51 -12.22
N GLU A 194 9.87 -15.15 -11.12
CA GLU A 194 10.76 -15.39 -9.97
C GLU A 194 11.99 -16.19 -10.41
N ASN A 195 13.14 -15.90 -9.81
CA ASN A 195 14.48 -16.43 -10.14
C ASN A 195 15.03 -16.08 -11.53
N ILE A 196 14.26 -15.40 -12.38
CA ILE A 196 14.70 -14.92 -13.70
C ILE A 196 14.81 -13.39 -13.72
N HIS A 197 13.81 -12.72 -13.15
CA HIS A 197 13.69 -11.26 -13.14
C HIS A 197 13.65 -10.70 -11.72
N TRP A 198 13.30 -11.52 -10.73
CA TRP A 198 13.22 -11.08 -9.34
C TRP A 198 13.42 -12.22 -8.36
N VAL A 199 13.84 -11.85 -7.15
CA VAL A 199 13.86 -12.74 -5.98
C VAL A 199 13.44 -11.95 -4.74
N SER A 200 12.86 -12.66 -3.77
CA SER A 200 12.53 -12.06 -2.48
C SER A 200 13.80 -11.64 -1.73
N VAL A 201 13.76 -10.49 -1.05
CA VAL A 201 14.81 -10.12 -0.09
C VAL A 201 14.52 -10.81 1.23
N ASP A 202 15.56 -11.39 1.86
CA ASP A 202 15.42 -12.08 3.15
C ASP A 202 14.78 -11.15 4.20
N PRO A 203 13.60 -11.50 4.76
CA PRO A 203 12.91 -10.68 5.75
C PRO A 203 13.70 -10.48 7.05
N LYS A 204 14.75 -11.28 7.33
CA LYS A 204 15.63 -11.07 8.49
C LYS A 204 16.53 -9.84 8.35
N LEU A 205 16.67 -9.31 7.14
CA LEU A 205 17.57 -8.19 6.86
C LEU A 205 16.93 -6.82 7.10
N TYR A 206 15.63 -6.73 7.37
CA TYR A 206 14.93 -5.48 7.59
C TYR A 206 13.84 -5.62 8.63
N THR A 207 13.49 -4.51 9.26
CA THR A 207 12.37 -4.45 10.20
C THR A 207 11.07 -4.82 9.48
N PRO A 208 10.20 -5.68 10.05
CA PRO A 208 8.92 -6.00 9.43
C PRO A 208 8.15 -4.75 9.01
N ILE A 209 7.63 -4.75 7.78
CA ILE A 209 6.94 -3.60 7.19
C ILE A 209 5.46 -3.66 7.61
N ASP A 210 5.20 -3.43 8.90
CA ASP A 210 3.84 -3.36 9.46
C ASP A 210 3.10 -2.15 8.91
N GLN A 211 1.95 -2.37 8.29
CA GLN A 211 1.19 -1.32 7.61
C GLN A 211 -0.02 -0.91 8.44
N GLY A 212 -0.08 0.36 8.83
CA GLY A 212 -1.12 0.89 9.72
C GLY A 212 -2.28 1.55 8.98
N VAL A 213 -3.49 1.36 9.51
CA VAL A 213 -4.69 2.08 9.07
C VAL A 213 -5.29 2.88 10.23
N VAL A 214 -5.75 4.10 9.94
CA VAL A 214 -6.50 4.95 10.87
C VAL A 214 -7.62 5.70 10.16
N MET A 215 -8.74 5.89 10.86
CA MET A 215 -9.74 6.89 10.49
C MET A 215 -9.27 8.29 10.91
N LEU A 216 -9.56 9.28 10.07
CA LEU A 216 -9.25 10.68 10.30
C LEU A 216 -10.51 11.43 10.72
N LYS A 217 -10.36 12.60 11.37
CA LYS A 217 -11.48 13.45 11.77
C LYS A 217 -12.52 13.69 10.67
N ASN A 218 -12.08 13.95 9.44
CA ASN A 218 -12.99 14.20 8.31
C ASN A 218 -13.82 12.98 7.91
N GLY A 219 -13.44 11.78 8.34
CA GLY A 219 -14.13 10.52 8.05
C GLY A 219 -14.94 9.97 9.22
N GLU A 220 -14.80 10.49 10.44
CA GLU A 220 -15.32 9.84 11.66
C GLU A 220 -16.85 9.74 11.69
N ASN A 221 -17.54 10.72 11.08
CA ASN A 221 -19.00 10.78 10.99
C ASN A 221 -19.54 10.24 9.65
N ASN A 222 -18.66 9.74 8.78
CA ASN A 222 -19.06 9.15 7.50
C ASN A 222 -19.16 7.62 7.66
N SER A 223 -20.39 7.09 7.65
CA SER A 223 -20.67 5.66 7.80
C SER A 223 -19.98 4.79 6.74
N GLU A 224 -19.76 5.30 5.53
CA GLU A 224 -19.05 4.58 4.47
C GLU A 224 -17.54 4.50 4.73
N VAL A 225 -16.94 5.54 5.34
CA VAL A 225 -15.53 5.49 5.79
C VAL A 225 -15.37 4.44 6.89
N VAL A 226 -16.30 4.42 7.85
CA VAL A 226 -16.32 3.40 8.92
C VAL A 226 -16.48 2.00 8.32
N ALA A 227 -17.38 1.83 7.35
CA ALA A 227 -17.58 0.57 6.66
C ALA A 227 -16.30 0.12 5.91
N PHE A 228 -15.64 1.02 5.19
CA PHE A 228 -14.40 0.69 4.47
C PHE A 228 -13.24 0.39 5.42
N TYR A 229 -13.09 1.15 6.53
CA TYR A 229 -12.12 0.86 7.59
C TYR A 229 -12.29 -0.58 8.14
N ASN A 230 -13.53 -0.94 8.49
CA ASN A 230 -13.85 -2.28 8.98
C ASN A 230 -13.61 -3.36 7.92
N PHE A 231 -13.95 -3.07 6.66
CA PHE A 231 -13.69 -3.97 5.54
C PHE A 231 -12.20 -4.26 5.37
N ILE A 232 -11.34 -3.24 5.38
CA ILE A 232 -9.88 -3.40 5.25
C ILE A 232 -9.29 -4.31 6.34
N LEU A 233 -9.86 -4.27 7.54
CA LEU A 233 -9.46 -5.12 8.66
C LEU A 233 -10.08 -6.53 8.62
N SER A 234 -11.07 -6.76 7.76
CA SER A 234 -11.82 -8.01 7.70
C SER A 234 -10.99 -9.18 7.14
N PRO A 235 -11.35 -10.44 7.46
CA PRO A 235 -10.74 -11.62 6.85
C PRO A 235 -10.79 -11.62 5.31
N LYS A 236 -11.82 -11.01 4.72
CA LYS A 236 -12.01 -10.96 3.27
C LYS A 236 -10.98 -10.05 2.60
N ALA A 237 -10.79 -8.83 3.09
CA ALA A 237 -9.75 -7.92 2.59
C ALA A 237 -8.35 -8.51 2.82
N LYS A 238 -8.12 -9.10 3.99
CA LYS A 238 -6.86 -9.82 4.29
C LYS A 238 -6.57 -10.95 3.31
N ALA A 239 -7.58 -11.75 2.95
CA ALA A 239 -7.43 -12.82 1.96
C ALA A 239 -7.09 -12.28 0.57
N ILE A 240 -7.67 -11.14 0.17
CA ILE A 240 -7.30 -10.45 -1.08
C ILE A 240 -5.84 -10.01 -1.03
N MET A 241 -5.41 -9.31 0.03
CA MET A 241 -4.03 -8.85 0.19
C MET A 241 -3.02 -10.00 0.15
N LYS A 242 -3.35 -11.16 0.74
CA LYS A 242 -2.48 -12.34 0.68
C LYS A 242 -2.19 -12.82 -0.74
N LYS A 243 -3.14 -12.69 -1.69
CA LYS A 243 -2.93 -13.03 -3.11
C LYS A 243 -1.85 -12.15 -3.77
N PHE A 244 -1.65 -10.94 -3.25
CA PHE A 244 -0.65 -9.98 -3.72
C PHE A 244 0.64 -10.05 -2.88
N GLY A 245 0.89 -11.14 -2.16
CA GLY A 245 2.17 -11.35 -1.47
C GLY A 245 2.36 -10.56 -0.17
N TYR A 246 1.29 -9.96 0.37
CA TYR A 246 1.31 -9.44 1.74
C TYR A 246 1.21 -10.58 2.76
N THR A 247 1.91 -10.43 3.89
CA THR A 247 1.66 -11.27 5.07
C THR A 247 0.66 -10.57 5.98
N LEU A 248 0.08 -11.34 6.91
CA LEU A 248 -0.98 -10.88 7.79
C LEU A 248 -0.56 -11.14 9.24
N PRO A 249 -0.74 -10.16 10.15
CA PRO A 249 -0.70 -10.43 11.59
C PRO A 249 -1.94 -11.24 12.03
#